data_AF-A0A651HAT8-F1
#
_entry.id   AF-A0A651HAT8-F1
#
_cell.length_a   1.000
_cell.length_b   1.000
_cell.length_c   1.000
_cell.angle_alpha   90.00
_cell.angle_beta   90.00
_cell.angle_gamma   90.00
#
_symmetry.space_group_name_H-M   'P 1'
#
loop_
_entity.id
_entity.type
_entity.pdbx_description
1 polymer ?
#
loop_
_entity_poly.entity_id
_entity_poly.type
_entity_poly.pdbx_seq_one_letter_code
_entity_poly.pdbx_strand_id
1 'polypeptide(L)'
;MASSSSQKFIARNRAPRVQIEYDVELYGAEKKVELPFVMGVMSDLSGKSEVPQPGLAERKFLEIDIDNFDQRMKAYKPRVAFAVPNTLTGEGNLSVDVTFESMDDFSPDAIARKVEPLRKLLEARTQLSNLMTYMDGKDGAEELIGKLLKDPELLKSLAASAKPAEEEKKEE
;
A
#
# COMPACT_ATOMS: atom_id res chain seq x y z
N MET A 1 -10.64 28.91 37.32
CA MET A 1 -9.72 28.42 38.38
C MET A 1 -8.74 27.45 37.72
N ALA A 2 -7.55 27.91 37.34
CA ALA A 2 -6.56 27.08 36.63
C ALA A 2 -5.73 26.26 37.62
N SER A 3 -5.57 24.96 37.37
CA SER A 3 -4.87 24.03 38.26
C SER A 3 -3.39 24.40 38.38
N SER A 4 -2.91 24.62 39.60
CA SER A 4 -1.50 24.88 39.89
C SER A 4 -0.64 23.67 39.48
N SER A 5 0.29 23.88 38.55
CA SER A 5 1.26 22.90 38.05
C SER A 5 2.04 22.24 39.20
N SER A 6 2.02 20.91 39.22
CA SER A 6 2.69 20.03 40.19
C SER A 6 4.21 20.25 40.26
N GLN A 7 4.83 20.79 39.19
CA GLN A 7 6.24 21.17 39.17
C GLN A 7 6.57 22.33 40.14
N LYS A 8 5.66 23.28 40.37
CA LYS A 8 5.91 24.41 41.30
C LYS A 8 5.92 23.99 42.78
N PHE A 9 5.30 22.86 43.11
CA PHE A 9 5.24 22.35 44.47
C PHE A 9 6.55 21.64 44.88
N ILE A 10 7.17 20.89 43.96
CA ILE A 10 8.41 20.14 44.21
C ILE A 10 9.62 21.08 44.43
N ALA A 11 9.56 22.33 43.95
CA ALA A 11 10.65 23.32 44.04
C ALA A 11 10.89 23.91 45.44
N ARG A 12 9.97 23.74 46.40
CA ARG A 12 10.08 24.36 47.74
C ARG A 12 10.96 23.60 48.74
N ASN A 13 11.36 22.36 48.44
CA ASN A 13 11.99 21.47 49.42
C ASN A 13 13.50 21.22 49.22
N ARG A 14 14.23 22.07 48.48
CA ARG A 14 15.70 21.98 48.35
C ARG A 14 16.36 23.36 48.40
N ALA A 15 17.54 23.43 49.00
CA ALA A 15 18.33 24.66 49.12
C ALA A 15 18.58 25.29 47.73
N PRO A 16 18.47 26.62 47.59
CA PRO A 16 18.35 27.27 46.29
C PRO A 16 19.64 27.15 45.49
N ARG A 17 19.61 26.37 44.40
CA ARG A 17 20.52 26.58 43.27
C ARG A 17 19.95 27.75 42.48
N VAL A 18 20.80 28.75 42.18
CA VAL A 18 20.40 29.88 41.34
C VAL A 18 19.96 29.33 39.99
N GLN A 19 18.66 29.40 39.73
CA GLN A 19 18.05 29.11 38.44
C GLN A 19 18.01 30.45 37.70
N ILE A 20 18.92 30.66 36.75
CA ILE A 20 18.90 31.85 35.89
C ILE A 20 17.95 31.53 34.75
N GLU A 21 16.70 32.00 34.85
CA GLU A 21 15.76 32.00 33.74
C GLU A 21 15.88 33.35 33.02
N TYR A 22 16.06 33.32 31.70
CA TYR A 22 16.09 34.53 30.87
C TYR A 22 14.64 34.87 30.48
N ASP A 23 13.96 35.62 31.33
CA ASP A 23 12.61 36.12 31.03
C ASP A 23 12.74 37.28 30.03
N VAL A 24 12.46 36.99 28.75
CA VAL A 24 12.47 37.99 27.68
C VAL A 24 11.19 38.81 27.79
N GLU A 25 11.26 39.92 28.52
CA GLU A 25 10.23 40.95 28.48
C GLU A 25 10.21 41.58 27.08
N LEU A 26 9.30 41.12 26.23
CA LEU A 26 9.00 41.77 24.95
C LEU A 26 8.28 43.08 25.28
N TYR A 27 9.04 44.17 25.46
CA TYR A 27 8.60 45.55 25.75
C TYR A 27 7.62 46.08 24.68
N GLY A 28 6.39 45.57 24.63
CA GLY A 28 5.37 45.94 23.63
C GLY A 28 5.76 45.64 22.17
N ALA A 29 6.86 44.94 21.93
CA ALA A 29 7.29 44.58 20.59
C ALA A 29 6.35 43.52 20.01
N GLU A 30 5.67 43.85 18.91
CA GLU A 30 4.81 42.91 18.21
C GLU A 30 5.61 41.67 17.80
N LYS A 31 5.31 40.52 18.42
CA LYS A 31 5.85 39.24 17.99
C LYS A 31 5.30 38.97 16.59
N LYS A 32 6.19 39.03 15.58
CA LYS A 32 5.85 38.69 14.20
C LYS A 32 5.47 37.21 14.16
N VAL A 33 4.17 36.91 14.14
CA VAL A 33 3.66 35.55 14.01
C VAL A 33 3.62 35.25 12.51
N GLU A 34 4.46 34.32 12.07
CA GLU A 34 4.42 33.82 10.71
C GLU A 34 3.32 32.75 10.62
N LEU A 35 2.33 33.00 9.78
CA LEU A 35 1.31 32.01 9.46
C LEU A 35 1.92 30.94 8.56
N PRO A 36 1.66 29.65 8.81
CA PRO A 36 2.13 28.59 7.92
C PRO A 36 1.52 28.79 6.53
N PHE A 37 2.34 28.64 5.49
CA PHE A 37 1.87 28.62 4.11
C PHE A 37 1.14 27.30 3.85
N VAL A 38 -0.19 27.35 3.80
CA VAL A 38 -1.05 26.20 3.50
C VAL A 38 -1.54 26.32 2.06
N MET A 39 -1.26 25.29 1.26
CA MET A 39 -1.74 25.19 -0.13
C MET A 39 -2.95 24.26 -0.21
N GLY A 40 -4.06 24.78 -0.73
CA GLY A 40 -5.24 23.97 -1.06
C GLY A 40 -5.15 23.43 -2.48
N VAL A 41 -5.28 22.11 -2.65
CA VAL A 41 -5.36 21.45 -3.95
C VAL A 41 -6.78 20.95 -4.17
N MET A 42 -7.40 21.37 -5.28
CA MET A 42 -8.74 20.92 -5.69
C MET A 42 -8.62 20.06 -6.94
N SER A 43 -8.96 18.78 -6.83
CA SER A 43 -8.90 17.82 -7.94
C SER A 43 -9.90 16.67 -7.71
N ASP A 44 -10.26 15.98 -8.79
CA ASP A 44 -10.90 14.67 -8.67
C ASP A 44 -9.83 13.61 -8.37
N LEU A 45 -9.83 13.13 -7.13
CA LEU A 45 -8.91 12.11 -6.64
C LEU A 45 -9.58 10.74 -6.47
N SER A 46 -10.89 10.64 -6.73
CA SER A 46 -11.68 9.42 -6.53
C SER A 46 -11.84 8.59 -7.80
N GLY A 47 -11.87 9.24 -8.97
CA GLY A 47 -12.17 8.57 -10.23
C GLY A 47 -13.52 7.85 -10.16
N LYS A 48 -13.53 6.53 -10.39
CA LYS A 48 -14.74 5.68 -10.37
C LYS A 48 -14.93 4.98 -9.02
N SER A 49 -14.53 5.62 -7.92
CA SER A 49 -14.69 5.08 -6.57
C SER A 49 -16.15 4.68 -6.29
N GLU A 50 -16.32 3.55 -5.59
CA GLU A 50 -17.63 3.08 -5.13
C GLU A 50 -18.07 3.79 -3.84
N VAL A 51 -17.18 4.57 -3.23
CA VAL A 51 -17.48 5.36 -2.03
C VAL A 51 -18.25 6.62 -2.45
N PRO A 52 -19.51 6.80 -1.98
CA PRO A 52 -20.29 7.97 -2.33
C PRO A 52 -19.65 9.23 -1.76
N GLN A 53 -19.43 10.23 -2.61
CA GLN A 53 -18.89 11.51 -2.17
C GLN A 53 -20.01 12.48 -1.78
N PRO A 54 -19.85 13.22 -0.66
CA PRO A 54 -20.77 14.30 -0.29
C PRO A 54 -20.90 15.36 -1.38
N GLY A 55 -22.00 16.10 -1.36
CA GLY A 55 -22.18 17.28 -2.21
C GLY A 55 -21.08 18.31 -1.96
N LEU A 56 -20.76 19.15 -2.96
CA LEU A 56 -19.63 20.08 -2.91
C LEU A 56 -19.62 20.98 -1.65
N ALA A 57 -20.80 21.44 -1.20
CA ALA A 57 -20.95 22.29 -0.02
C ALA A 57 -20.61 21.57 1.31
N GLU A 58 -20.68 20.25 1.34
CA GLU A 58 -20.43 19.43 2.54
C GLU A 58 -18.98 18.91 2.58
N ARG A 59 -18.22 19.06 1.49
CA ARG A 59 -16.83 18.59 1.39
C ARG A 59 -15.92 19.49 2.23
N LYS A 60 -15.18 18.87 3.16
CA LYS A 60 -14.16 19.53 3.96
C LYS A 60 -12.78 19.36 3.32
N PHE A 61 -11.93 20.37 3.46
CA PHE A 61 -10.51 20.20 3.20
C PHE A 61 -9.92 19.22 4.21
N LEU A 62 -9.17 18.25 3.70
CA LEU A 62 -8.42 17.31 4.52
C LEU A 62 -6.95 17.65 4.39
N GLU A 63 -6.27 17.63 5.53
CA GLU A 63 -4.82 17.72 5.58
C GLU A 63 -4.21 16.41 5.08
N ILE A 64 -3.22 16.56 4.19
CA ILE A 64 -2.43 15.49 3.61
C ILE A 64 -0.95 15.80 3.91
N ASP A 65 -0.28 14.86 4.56
CA ASP A 65 1.17 14.89 4.77
C ASP A 65 1.80 13.55 4.35
N ILE A 66 3.10 13.40 4.60
CA ILE A 66 3.87 12.19 4.26
C ILE A 66 3.47 11.00 5.14
N ASP A 67 3.04 11.25 6.37
CA ASP A 67 2.71 10.24 7.37
C ASP A 67 1.28 9.68 7.20
N ASN A 68 0.36 10.45 6.60
CA ASN A 68 -1.06 10.11 6.49
C ASN A 68 -1.55 9.89 5.05
N PHE A 69 -0.69 10.06 4.04
CA PHE A 69 -1.07 9.98 2.62
C PHE A 69 -1.79 8.67 2.27
N ASP A 70 -1.21 7.52 2.64
CA ASP A 70 -1.80 6.20 2.34
C ASP A 70 -3.11 5.98 3.09
N GLN A 71 -3.21 6.45 4.34
CA GLN A 71 -4.46 6.39 5.10
C GLN A 71 -5.57 7.19 4.41
N ARG A 72 -5.24 8.38 3.88
CA ARG A 72 -6.17 9.21 3.11
C ARG A 72 -6.56 8.51 1.81
N MET A 73 -5.60 7.98 1.07
CA MET A 73 -5.86 7.27 -0.18
C MET A 73 -6.79 6.07 0.05
N LYS A 74 -6.50 5.23 1.04
CA LYS A 74 -7.34 4.09 1.43
C LYS A 74 -8.76 4.48 1.83
N ALA A 75 -8.96 5.66 2.44
CA ALA A 75 -10.29 6.15 2.78
C ALA A 75 -11.10 6.58 1.54
N TYR A 76 -10.45 7.21 0.55
CA TYR A 76 -11.09 7.62 -0.71
C TYR A 76 -11.33 6.47 -1.68
N LYS A 77 -10.53 5.40 -1.58
CA LYS A 77 -10.53 4.23 -2.49
C LYS A 77 -10.58 4.66 -3.96
N PRO A 78 -9.56 5.40 -4.46
CA PRO A 78 -9.51 5.71 -5.88
C PRO A 78 -9.63 4.44 -6.70
N ARG A 79 -10.57 4.41 -7.63
CA ARG A 79 -10.84 3.24 -8.45
C ARG A 79 -10.81 3.58 -9.92
N VAL A 80 -10.20 2.68 -10.67
CA VAL A 80 -10.05 2.76 -12.11
C VAL A 80 -10.67 1.50 -12.72
N ALA A 81 -11.73 1.70 -13.50
CA ALA A 81 -12.43 0.62 -14.19
C ALA A 81 -12.61 0.98 -15.68
N PHE A 82 -11.85 0.34 -16.57
CA PHE A 82 -11.96 0.52 -18.01
C PHE A 82 -11.41 -0.69 -18.79
N ALA A 83 -11.77 -0.78 -20.07
CA ALA A 83 -11.27 -1.81 -20.97
C ALA A 83 -9.98 -1.35 -21.66
N VAL A 84 -8.96 -2.22 -21.71
CA VAL A 84 -7.69 -2.00 -22.41
C VAL A 84 -7.50 -3.02 -23.52
N PRO A 85 -6.74 -2.72 -24.58
CA PRO A 85 -6.38 -3.72 -25.58
C PRO A 85 -5.66 -4.92 -24.95
N ASN A 86 -6.11 -6.14 -25.26
CA ASN A 86 -5.54 -7.36 -24.68
C ASN A 86 -4.29 -7.81 -25.44
N THR A 87 -3.12 -7.58 -24.85
CA THR A 87 -1.82 -8.01 -25.41
C THR A 87 -1.42 -9.44 -25.03
N LEU A 88 -2.17 -10.12 -24.15
CA LEU A 88 -1.87 -11.49 -23.73
C LEU A 88 -2.30 -12.53 -24.78
N THR A 89 -3.49 -12.35 -25.34
CA THR A 89 -4.01 -13.22 -26.42
C THR A 89 -3.91 -12.58 -27.80
N GLY A 90 -3.70 -11.26 -27.86
CA GLY A 90 -3.66 -10.49 -29.12
C GLY A 90 -5.05 -10.17 -29.69
N GLU A 91 -6.12 -10.57 -29.01
CA GLU A 91 -7.50 -10.40 -29.48
C GLU A 91 -8.38 -9.77 -28.39
N GLY A 92 -9.24 -8.83 -28.81
CA GLY A 92 -10.24 -8.20 -27.97
C GLY A 92 -9.68 -7.21 -26.95
N ASN A 93 -10.51 -6.90 -25.94
CA ASN A 93 -10.16 -6.02 -24.84
C ASN A 93 -10.21 -6.77 -23.51
N LEU A 94 -9.31 -6.42 -22.60
CA LEU A 94 -9.28 -6.86 -21.22
C LEU A 94 -9.92 -5.79 -20.34
N SER A 95 -10.95 -6.14 -19.57
CA SER A 95 -11.50 -5.26 -18.54
C SER A 95 -10.55 -5.21 -17.35
N VAL A 96 -10.10 -4.01 -16.99
CA VAL A 96 -9.27 -3.76 -15.82
C VAL A 96 -10.11 -3.03 -14.79
N ASP A 97 -10.09 -3.53 -13.57
CA ASP A 97 -10.76 -2.95 -12.42
C ASP A 97 -9.81 -2.99 -11.23
N VAL A 98 -9.32 -1.82 -10.84
CA VAL A 98 -8.28 -1.68 -9.82
C VAL A 98 -8.68 -0.59 -8.83
N THR A 99 -8.63 -0.94 -7.56
CA THR A 99 -8.76 0.01 -6.44
C THR A 99 -7.39 0.19 -5.77
N PHE A 100 -7.03 1.46 -5.56
CA PHE A 100 -5.76 1.87 -4.95
C PHE A 100 -5.97 2.17 -3.47
N GLU A 101 -5.06 1.67 -2.63
CA GLU A 101 -5.06 1.88 -1.18
C GLU A 101 -3.81 2.59 -0.68
N SER A 102 -2.71 2.53 -1.42
CA SER A 102 -1.42 3.15 -1.08
C SER A 102 -0.65 3.58 -2.32
N MET A 103 0.40 4.37 -2.15
CA MET A 103 1.25 4.78 -3.28
C MET A 103 1.96 3.59 -3.95
N ASP A 104 2.23 2.51 -3.21
CA ASP A 104 2.87 1.30 -3.74
C ASP A 104 1.98 0.56 -4.75
N ASP A 105 0.65 0.77 -4.69
CA ASP A 105 -0.30 0.16 -5.63
C ASP A 105 -0.13 0.68 -7.07
N PHE A 106 0.56 1.80 -7.27
CA PHE A 106 0.90 2.31 -8.60
C PHE A 106 2.08 1.57 -9.25
N SER A 107 2.78 0.72 -8.49
CA SER A 107 3.85 -0.10 -9.05
C SER A 107 3.30 -1.17 -10.00
N PRO A 108 4.02 -1.52 -11.09
CA PRO A 108 3.57 -2.54 -12.04
C PRO A 108 3.35 -3.92 -11.38
N ASP A 109 4.12 -4.24 -10.35
CA ASP A 109 3.98 -5.50 -9.61
C ASP A 109 2.66 -5.56 -8.84
N ALA A 110 2.31 -4.49 -8.11
CA ALA A 110 1.05 -4.40 -7.41
C ALA A 110 -0.16 -4.42 -8.36
N ILE A 111 -0.06 -3.70 -9.50
CA ILE A 111 -1.09 -3.72 -10.54
C ILE A 111 -1.26 -5.14 -11.12
N ALA A 112 -0.16 -5.82 -11.44
CA ALA A 112 -0.20 -7.18 -11.97
C ALA A 112 -0.85 -8.17 -11.00
N ARG A 113 -0.67 -8.00 -9.68
CA ARG A 113 -1.34 -8.80 -8.65
C ARG A 113 -2.85 -8.57 -8.58
N LYS A 114 -3.32 -7.35 -8.88
CA LYS A 114 -4.75 -6.98 -8.82
C LYS A 114 -5.54 -7.39 -10.08
N VAL A 115 -4.86 -7.63 -11.20
CA VAL A 115 -5.49 -8.02 -12.47
C VAL A 115 -5.39 -9.53 -12.65
N GLU A 116 -6.52 -10.24 -12.58
CA GLU A 116 -6.57 -11.70 -12.45
C GLU A 116 -5.78 -12.50 -13.50
N PRO A 117 -5.84 -12.20 -14.82
CA PRO A 117 -4.99 -12.88 -15.81
C PRO A 117 -3.48 -12.65 -15.59
N LEU A 118 -3.08 -11.45 -15.16
CA LEU A 118 -1.68 -11.12 -14.90
C LEU A 118 -1.18 -11.74 -13.61
N ARG A 119 -2.03 -11.83 -12.58
CA ARG A 119 -1.73 -12.46 -11.29
C ARG A 119 -1.27 -13.90 -11.48
N LYS A 120 -1.98 -14.68 -12.29
CA LYS A 120 -1.63 -16.08 -12.58
C LYS A 120 -0.27 -16.20 -13.29
N LEU A 121 0.04 -15.29 -14.21
CA LEU A 121 1.34 -15.26 -14.89
C LEU A 121 2.46 -14.86 -13.94
N LEU A 122 2.20 -13.91 -13.05
CA LEU A 122 3.15 -13.47 -12.03
C LEU A 122 3.44 -14.59 -11.01
N GLU A 123 2.42 -15.32 -10.58
CA GLU A 123 2.55 -16.50 -9.71
C GLU A 123 3.38 -17.60 -10.38
N ALA A 124 3.06 -17.95 -11.63
CA ALA A 124 3.83 -18.92 -12.39
C ALA A 124 5.30 -18.50 -12.54
N ARG A 125 5.56 -17.22 -12.87
CA ARG A 125 6.92 -16.67 -12.94
C ARG A 125 7.65 -16.79 -11.60
N THR A 126 6.97 -16.51 -10.49
CA THR A 126 7.55 -16.60 -9.15
C THR A 126 7.88 -18.05 -8.79
N GLN A 127 6.98 -18.99 -9.09
CA GLN A 127 7.22 -20.42 -8.90
C GLN A 127 8.42 -20.91 -9.73
N LEU A 128 8.53 -20.49 -10.99
CA LEU A 128 9.67 -20.83 -11.85
C LEU A 128 10.98 -20.22 -11.34
N SER A 129 10.96 -18.98 -10.86
CA SER A 129 12.14 -18.33 -10.26
C SER A 129 12.59 -19.04 -8.97
N ASN A 130 11.64 -19.46 -8.14
CA ASN A 130 11.92 -20.23 -6.95
C ASN A 130 12.50 -21.60 -7.31
N LEU A 131 11.91 -22.28 -8.30
CA LEU A 131 12.42 -23.55 -8.81
C LEU A 131 13.87 -23.41 -9.30
N MET A 132 14.16 -22.37 -10.09
CA MET A 132 15.54 -22.08 -10.54
C MET A 132 16.50 -21.94 -9.37
N THR A 133 16.10 -21.20 -8.32
CA THR A 133 16.91 -21.02 -7.11
C THR A 133 17.11 -22.35 -6.36
N TYR A 134 16.11 -23.23 -6.35
CA TYR A 134 16.23 -24.55 -5.71
C TYR A 134 17.07 -25.56 -6.48
N MET A 135 17.16 -25.38 -7.80
CA MET A 135 17.95 -26.21 -8.72
C MET A 135 19.42 -25.77 -8.77
N ASP A 136 19.69 -24.50 -8.46
CA ASP A 136 21.05 -23.97 -8.35
C ASP A 136 21.90 -24.81 -7.37
N GLY A 137 22.94 -25.45 -7.90
CA GLY A 137 23.83 -26.35 -7.16
C GLY A 137 23.30 -27.79 -6.94
N LYS A 138 22.24 -28.21 -7.63
CA LYS A 138 21.69 -29.59 -7.57
C LYS A 138 21.61 -30.24 -8.96
N ASP A 139 22.75 -30.66 -9.50
CA ASP A 139 22.88 -31.28 -10.83
C ASP A 139 21.88 -32.44 -11.06
N GLY A 140 21.63 -33.28 -10.05
CA GLY A 140 20.68 -34.38 -10.17
C GLY A 140 19.21 -33.95 -10.35
N ALA A 141 18.82 -32.80 -9.79
CA ALA A 141 17.49 -32.23 -10.00
C ALA A 141 17.34 -31.68 -11.42
N GLU A 142 18.40 -31.06 -11.96
CA GLU A 142 18.44 -30.58 -13.34
C GLU A 142 18.31 -31.71 -14.36
N GLU A 143 19.01 -32.82 -14.16
CA GLU A 143 18.88 -34.00 -15.03
C GLU A 143 17.48 -34.59 -15.00
N LEU A 144 16.84 -34.66 -13.83
CA LEU A 144 15.48 -35.19 -13.69
C LEU A 144 14.45 -34.30 -14.38
N ILE A 145 14.54 -32.98 -14.22
CA ILE A 145 13.70 -32.00 -14.94
C ILE A 145 13.92 -32.13 -16.45
N GLY A 146 15.18 -32.26 -16.89
CA GLY A 146 15.52 -32.45 -18.30
C GLY A 146 14.97 -33.75 -18.90
N LYS A 147 14.90 -34.83 -18.11
CA LYS A 147 14.22 -36.07 -18.50
C LYS A 147 12.71 -35.89 -18.57
N LEU A 148 12.12 -35.19 -17.58
CA LEU A 148 10.69 -34.89 -17.54
C LEU A 148 10.25 -34.09 -18.78
N LEU A 149 11.02 -33.07 -19.16
CA LEU A 149 10.73 -32.22 -20.33
C LEU A 149 10.78 -32.98 -21.66
N LYS A 150 11.55 -34.08 -21.73
CA LYS A 150 11.64 -34.93 -22.92
C LYS A 150 10.46 -35.90 -23.04
N ASP A 151 9.71 -36.12 -21.95
CA ASP A 151 8.69 -37.17 -21.87
C ASP A 151 7.29 -36.57 -21.63
N PRO A 152 6.55 -36.23 -22.71
CA PRO A 152 5.29 -35.49 -22.61
C PRO A 152 4.16 -36.27 -21.95
N GLU A 153 4.22 -37.60 -21.91
CA GLU A 153 3.23 -38.43 -21.21
C GLU A 153 3.40 -38.36 -19.69
N LEU A 154 4.64 -38.42 -19.21
CA LEU A 154 4.96 -38.26 -17.79
C LEU A 154 4.57 -36.85 -17.30
N LEU A 155 4.84 -35.81 -18.08
CA LEU A 155 4.39 -34.45 -17.77
C LEU A 155 2.88 -34.34 -17.63
N LYS A 156 2.11 -34.95 -18.55
CA LYS A 156 0.64 -34.94 -18.46
C LYS A 156 0.14 -35.69 -17.23
N SER A 157 0.73 -36.83 -16.90
CA SER A 157 0.36 -37.60 -15.71
C SER A 157 0.64 -36.82 -14.41
N LEU A 158 1.78 -36.13 -14.35
CA LEU A 158 2.17 -35.33 -13.18
C LEU A 158 1.33 -34.06 -13.07
N ALA A 159 1.08 -33.35 -14.16
CA ALA A 159 0.20 -32.18 -14.18
C ALA A 159 -1.25 -32.52 -13.79
N ALA A 160 -1.72 -33.72 -14.13
CA ALA A 160 -3.02 -34.23 -13.69
C ALA A 160 -3.04 -34.58 -12.20
N SER A 161 -1.96 -35.16 -11.67
CA SER A 161 -1.84 -35.52 -10.25
C SER A 161 -1.56 -34.34 -9.31
N ALA A 162 -0.94 -33.26 -9.81
CA ALA A 162 -0.57 -32.08 -9.03
C ALA A 162 -1.74 -31.10 -8.83
N LYS A 163 -2.92 -31.39 -9.39
CA LYS A 163 -4.13 -30.60 -9.19
C LYS A 163 -5.02 -31.19 -8.08
N PRO A 164 -4.66 -31.05 -6.80
CA PRO A 164 -5.67 -30.99 -5.74
C PRO A 164 -5.39 -29.86 -4.73
N ALA A 165 -6.15 -28.77 -4.81
CA ALA A 165 -6.42 -27.82 -3.72
C ALA A 165 -7.55 -26.83 -4.08
N GLU A 166 -8.67 -27.32 -4.62
CA GLU A 166 -9.92 -26.56 -4.75
C GLU A 166 -11.07 -27.51 -4.50
N GLU A 167 -11.14 -28.12 -3.31
CA GLU A 167 -12.36 -28.72 -2.76
C GLU A 167 -12.11 -29.19 -1.32
N GLU A 168 -12.05 -28.27 -0.36
CA GLU A 168 -12.41 -28.58 1.04
C GLU A 168 -13.33 -27.47 1.59
N LYS A 169 -14.63 -27.77 1.42
CA LYS A 169 -15.74 -27.63 2.37
C LYS A 169 -16.20 -26.24 2.82
N LYS A 170 -17.37 -25.88 2.27
CA LYS A 170 -18.50 -25.37 3.07
C LYS A 170 -18.92 -26.42 4.09
N GLU A 171 -18.82 -26.08 5.38
CA GLU A 171 -19.41 -26.67 6.60
C GLU A 171 -18.81 -25.74 7.68
N GLU A 172 -19.50 -24.89 8.45
CA GLU A 172 -20.87 -24.79 8.95
C GLU A 172 -21.10 -23.33 9.43
#